data_AF-A0A969UUI0-F1
#
_entry.id   AF-A0A969UUI0-F1
#
_cell.length_a   1.000
_cell.length_b   1.000
_cell.length_c   1.000
_cell.angle_alpha   90.00
_cell.angle_beta   90.00
_cell.angle_gamma   90.00
#
_symmetry.space_group_name_H-M   'P 1'
#
loop_
_entity.id
_entity.type
_entity.pdbx_description
1 polymer ?
#
loop_
_entity_poly.entity_id
_entity_poly.type
_entity_poly.pdbx_seq_one_letter_code
_entity_poly.pdbx_strand_id
1 'polypeptide(L)'
;MQTTITLEIDQALLQKAEAWAASHQISLSEAIANLLQQLPEPNASTPSQPPQPSLASAFAELRQVAQEENYVLDIPARSDRANPFA
;
A
#
# COMPACT_ATOMS: atom_id res chain seq x y z
N MET A 1 -0.59 32.99 13.65
CA MET A 1 -1.36 32.04 14.49
C MET A 1 -0.44 30.86 14.78
N GLN A 2 -0.23 30.50 16.05
CA GLN A 2 0.64 29.36 16.41
C GLN A 2 -0.23 28.13 16.63
N THR A 3 0.03 27.07 15.86
CA THR A 3 -0.66 25.78 16.02
C THR A 3 0.31 24.83 16.71
N THR A 4 -0.01 24.41 17.94
CA THR A 4 0.79 23.44 18.69
C THR A 4 0.24 22.04 18.41
N ILE A 5 1.08 21.17 17.87
CA ILE A 5 0.76 19.77 17.60
C ILE A 5 1.62 18.92 18.52
N THR A 6 0.99 18.04 19.29
CA THR A 6 1.69 17.05 20.12
C THR A 6 1.65 15.70 19.39
N LEU A 7 2.82 15.19 19.01
CA LEU A 7 2.96 13.91 18.32
C LEU A 7 3.81 12.98 19.18
N GLU A 8 3.29 11.80 19.50
CA GLU A 8 4.08 10.74 20.12
C GLU A 8 4.83 9.99 19.02
N ILE A 9 6.14 10.20 18.95
CA ILE A 9 7.01 9.63 17.91
C ILE A 9 8.03 8.72 18.59
N ASP A 10 8.24 7.56 17.99
CA ASP A 10 9.27 6.61 18.43
C ASP A 10 10.68 7.22 18.34
N GLN A 11 11.55 6.88 19.30
CA GLN A 11 12.90 7.45 19.40
C GLN A 11 13.75 7.20 18.14
N ALA A 12 13.57 6.06 17.45
CA ALA A 12 14.32 5.77 16.23
C ALA A 12 13.87 6.68 15.06
N LEU A 13 12.60 7.06 15.02
CA LEU A 13 12.07 8.01 14.04
C LEU A 13 12.51 9.43 14.34
N LEU A 14 12.60 9.81 15.63
CA LEU A 14 13.12 11.10 16.04
C LEU A 14 14.58 11.28 15.56
N GLN A 15 15.44 10.29 15.79
CA GLN A 15 16.84 10.34 15.34
C GLN A 15 16.99 10.43 13.82
N LYS A 16 16.14 9.70 13.07
CA LYS A 16 16.12 9.80 11.60
C LYS A 16 15.72 11.19 11.14
N ALA A 17 14.71 11.78 11.78
CA ALA A 17 14.24 13.12 11.45
C ALA A 17 15.30 14.18 11.78
N GLU A 18 16.00 14.05 12.90
CA GLU A 18 17.12 14.94 13.26
C GLU A 18 18.30 14.80 12.28
N ALA A 19 18.66 13.58 11.89
CA ALA A 19 19.72 13.35 10.89
C ALA A 19 19.37 13.96 9.53
N TRP A 20 18.10 13.82 9.10
CA TRP A 20 17.61 14.44 7.88
C TRP A 20 17.61 15.97 7.97
N ALA A 21 17.13 16.52 9.08
CA ALA A 21 17.14 17.97 9.34
C ALA A 21 18.57 18.55 9.32
N ALA A 22 19.53 17.86 9.94
CA ALA A 22 20.94 18.22 9.91
C ALA A 22 21.53 18.20 8.50
N SER A 23 21.17 17.21 7.68
CA SER A 23 21.61 17.12 6.28
C SER A 23 21.04 18.24 5.40
N HIS A 24 19.87 18.78 5.76
CA HIS A 24 19.18 19.83 5.02
C HIS A 24 19.39 21.23 5.62
N GLN A 25 20.19 21.36 6.69
CA GLN A 25 20.44 22.61 7.43
C GLN A 25 19.16 23.32 7.92
N ILE A 26 18.12 22.56 8.22
CA ILE A 26 16.84 23.08 8.73
C ILE A 26 16.59 22.55 10.14
N SER A 27 15.74 23.25 10.90
CA SER A 27 15.33 22.78 12.23
C SER A 27 14.39 21.59 12.12
N LEU A 28 14.35 20.72 13.15
CA LEU A 28 13.42 19.59 13.20
C LEU A 28 11.96 20.06 13.06
N SER A 29 11.59 21.18 13.69
CA SER A 29 10.28 21.80 13.56
C SER A 29 9.96 22.24 12.13
N GLU A 30 10.95 22.76 11.41
CA GLU A 30 10.79 23.22 10.03
C GLU A 30 10.75 22.05 9.04
N ALA A 31 11.52 21.00 9.31
CA ALA A 31 11.43 19.72 8.59
C ALA A 31 10.03 19.11 8.70
N ILE A 32 9.48 19.06 9.91
CA ILE A 32 8.12 18.55 10.16
C ILE A 32 7.08 19.47 9.49
N ALA A 33 7.24 20.79 9.59
CA ALA A 33 6.32 21.73 8.93
C ALA A 33 6.34 21.55 7.40
N ASN A 34 7.51 21.42 6.80
CA ASN A 34 7.64 21.21 5.35
C ASN A 34 7.02 19.87 4.93
N LEU A 35 7.27 18.79 5.69
CA LEU A 35 6.64 17.49 5.45
C LEU A 35 5.11 17.59 5.48
N LEU A 36 4.54 18.28 6.48
CA LEU A 36 3.10 18.48 6.60
C LEU A 36 2.52 19.35 5.49
N GLN A 37 3.29 20.30 4.95
CA GLN A 37 2.90 21.10 3.79
C GLN A 37 2.98 20.34 2.47
N GLN A 38 3.83 19.32 2.40
CA GLN A 38 3.92 18.41 1.24
C GLN A 38 2.87 17.31 1.25
N LEU A 39 2.14 17.14 2.36
CA LEU A 39 1.04 16.19 2.39
C LEU A 39 -0.06 16.64 1.41
N PRO A 40 -0.55 15.74 0.55
CA PRO A 40 -1.66 16.06 -0.34
C PRO A 40 -2.89 16.46 0.49
N GLU A 41 -3.68 17.41 -0.01
CA GLU A 41 -4.92 17.81 0.65
C GLU A 41 -5.79 16.58 0.94
N PRO A 42 -6.55 16.53 2.05
CA PRO A 42 -7.29 15.34 2.48
C PRO A 42 -8.35 14.82 1.48
N ASN A 43 -8.57 15.52 0.36
CA ASN A 43 -9.44 15.11 -0.74
C ASN A 43 -8.71 14.56 -1.97
N ALA A 44 -7.37 14.49 -1.95
CA ALA A 44 -6.62 13.78 -2.97
C ALA A 44 -6.52 12.31 -2.55
N SER A 45 -7.34 11.48 -3.19
CA SER A 45 -7.24 10.02 -3.17
C SER A 45 -5.77 9.61 -3.26
N THR A 46 -5.27 9.00 -2.17
CA THR A 46 -3.92 8.41 -2.09
C THR A 46 -3.65 7.62 -3.37
N PRO A 47 -2.50 7.78 -4.04
CA PRO A 47 -2.19 6.97 -5.22
C PRO A 47 -2.32 5.52 -4.80
N SER A 48 -3.31 4.87 -5.40
CA SER A 48 -3.67 3.48 -5.20
C SER A 48 -2.41 2.63 -5.10
N GLN A 49 -2.40 1.74 -4.11
CA GLN A 49 -1.50 0.60 -3.98
C GLN A 49 -0.85 0.20 -5.31
N PRO A 50 0.47 -0.14 -5.33
CA PRO A 50 1.06 -0.78 -6.51
C PRO A 50 0.12 -1.91 -6.93
N PRO A 51 -0.20 -2.06 -8.23
CA PRO A 51 -1.22 -2.99 -8.69
C PRO A 51 -0.88 -4.35 -8.12
N GLN A 52 -1.62 -4.77 -7.08
CA GLN A 52 -1.53 -6.13 -6.60
C GLN A 52 -1.88 -6.97 -7.82
N PRO A 53 -1.07 -7.98 -8.19
CA PRO A 53 -1.40 -8.87 -9.28
C PRO A 53 -2.79 -9.40 -8.97
N SER A 54 -3.77 -8.96 -9.76
CA SER A 54 -5.15 -9.30 -9.54
C SER A 54 -5.26 -10.82 -9.57
N LEU A 55 -6.15 -11.39 -8.77
CA LEU A 55 -6.44 -12.84 -8.87
C LEU A 55 -6.73 -13.21 -10.33
N ALA A 56 -7.38 -12.32 -11.10
CA ALA A 56 -7.62 -12.49 -12.52
C ALA A 56 -6.33 -12.70 -13.35
N SER A 57 -5.27 -11.94 -13.10
CA SER A 57 -3.98 -12.13 -13.79
C SER A 57 -3.30 -13.45 -13.39
N ALA A 58 -3.31 -13.80 -12.10
CA ALA A 58 -2.76 -15.09 -11.66
C ALA A 58 -3.51 -16.29 -12.26
N PHE A 59 -4.85 -16.18 -12.39
CA PHE A 59 -5.66 -17.21 -13.06
C PHE A 59 -5.43 -17.24 -14.58
N ALA A 60 -5.13 -16.11 -15.22
CA ALA A 60 -4.76 -16.07 -16.63
C ALA A 60 -3.44 -16.79 -16.89
N GLU A 61 -2.43 -16.54 -16.06
CA GLU A 61 -1.14 -17.24 -16.11
C GLU A 61 -1.31 -18.74 -15.87
N LEU A 62 -2.09 -19.14 -14.85
CA LEU A 62 -2.35 -20.55 -14.57
C LEU A 62 -3.09 -21.26 -15.72
N ARG A 63 -4.02 -20.57 -16.38
CA ARG A 63 -4.69 -21.09 -17.58
C ARG A 63 -3.74 -21.27 -18.75
N GLN A 64 -2.78 -20.36 -18.93
CA GLN A 64 -1.78 -20.46 -19.99
C GLN A 64 -0.86 -21.66 -19.75
N VAL A 65 -0.33 -21.81 -18.54
CA VAL A 65 0.48 -22.96 -18.13
C VAL A 65 -0.29 -24.28 -18.29
N ALA A 66 -1.57 -24.30 -17.87
CA ALA A 66 -2.43 -25.48 -18.02
C ALA A 66 -2.67 -25.87 -19.49
N GLN A 67 -2.71 -24.90 -20.41
CA GLN A 67 -2.82 -25.15 -21.85
C GLN A 67 -1.51 -25.67 -22.46
N GLU A 68 -0.36 -25.15 -22.03
CA GLU A 68 0.96 -25.59 -22.50
C GLU A 68 1.25 -27.04 -22.09
N GLU A 69 0.83 -27.45 -20.89
CA GLU A 69 1.08 -28.79 -20.35
C GLU A 69 -0.10 -29.77 -20.50
N ASN A 70 -1.19 -29.35 -21.18
CA ASN A 70 -2.39 -30.17 -21.44
C ASN A 70 -3.04 -30.74 -20.15
N TYR A 71 -3.03 -29.95 -19.07
CA TYR A 71 -3.71 -30.32 -17.84
C TYR A 71 -5.21 -30.07 -17.96
N VAL A 72 -6.01 -31.10 -17.66
CA VAL A 72 -7.44 -30.94 -17.43
C VAL A 72 -7.63 -30.45 -16.01
N LEU A 73 -8.06 -29.19 -15.87
CA LEU A 73 -8.39 -28.61 -14.57
C LEU A 73 -9.72 -29.22 -14.10
N ASP A 74 -9.65 -30.34 -13.39
CA ASP A 74 -10.81 -30.95 -12.75
C ASP A 74 -11.23 -30.07 -11.57
N ILE A 75 -12.29 -29.27 -11.77
CA ILE A 75 -12.92 -28.50 -10.69
C ILE A 75 -14.08 -29.37 -10.19
N PRO A 76 -13.88 -30.16 -9.12
CA PRO A 76 -14.96 -30.95 -8.57
C PRO A 76 -16.09 -30.03 -8.14
N ALA A 77 -17.32 -30.42 -8.44
CA ALA A 77 -18.49 -29.69 -8.00
C ALA A 77 -18.44 -29.56 -6.46
N ARG A 78 -18.50 -28.33 -5.96
CA ARG A 78 -18.57 -28.07 -4.52
C ARG A 78 -19.89 -28.64 -4.01
N SER A 79 -19.84 -29.83 -3.40
CA SER A 79 -21.02 -30.52 -2.87
C SER A 79 -21.53 -29.89 -1.56
N ASP A 80 -20.73 -29.05 -0.92
CA ASP A 80 -21.01 -28.47 0.40
C ASP A 80 -21.93 -27.22 0.34
N ARG A 81 -22.11 -26.61 -0.83
CA ARG A 81 -22.96 -25.41 -0.97
C ARG A 81 -23.69 -25.42 -2.30
N ALA A 82 -25.03 -25.35 -2.23
CA ALA A 82 -25.85 -25.15 -3.42
C ALA A 82 -25.42 -23.87 -4.16
N ASN A 83 -25.27 -23.96 -5.47
CA ASN A 83 -25.02 -22.79 -6.32
C ASN A 83 -26.31 -21.94 -6.38
N PRO A 84 -26.33 -20.71 -5.84
CA PRO A 84 -27.52 -19.87 -5.90
C PRO A 84 -27.77 -19.26 -7.30
N PHE A 85 -26.89 -19.55 -8.27
CA PHE A 85 -26.97 -19.09 -9.66
C PHE A 85 -27.09 -20.24 -10.68
N ALA A 86 -27.36 -21.47 -10.23
CA ALA A 86 -27.70 -22.60 -11.12
C ALA A 86 -29.18 -22.59 -11.50
#